data_AF-A0A915MMI5-F1
#
_entry.id   AF-A0A915MMI5-F1
#
_cell.length_a   1.000
_cell.length_b   1.000
_cell.length_c   1.000
_cell.angle_alpha   90.00
_cell.angle_beta   90.00
_cell.angle_gamma   90.00
#
_symmetry.space_group_name_H-M   'P 1'
#
loop_
_entity.id
_entity.type
_entity.pdbx_description
1 polymer ?
#
loop_
_entity_poly.entity_id
_entity_poly.type
_entity_poly.pdbx_seq_one_letter_code
_entity_poly.pdbx_strand_id
1 'polypeptide(L)'
;VDKKEIEGRTFVSVPSYKEKVEFGVLAEFAYLVEGSSGEELVVATTRIETMLGDVAVAVHPDDPRYNHLIGKNCVHPFVQRSMPIIADTFVDPNFGTGAHDHNDYEVGVRHSLPFINILSDDGILLPNCGEKFAGMKRFDARKKIVEELKALGLYKGDKGHQMI
;
A
#
# COMPACT_ATOMS: atom_id res chain seq x y z
N VAL A 1 10.26 -20.36 7.14
CA VAL A 1 8.87 -20.44 6.63
C VAL A 1 8.99 -20.81 5.17
N ASP A 2 8.43 -21.95 4.76
CA ASP A 2 8.47 -22.37 3.36
C ASP A 2 7.75 -21.32 2.50
N LYS A 3 8.46 -20.78 1.52
CA LYS A 3 7.88 -19.88 0.52
C LYS A 3 6.89 -20.68 -0.29
N LYS A 4 5.63 -20.24 -0.32
CA LYS A 4 4.57 -20.95 -1.03
C LYS A 4 4.21 -20.12 -2.24
N GLU A 5 4.56 -20.64 -3.41
CA GLU A 5 4.23 -20.01 -4.67
C GLU A 5 2.70 -19.98 -4.87
N ILE A 6 2.22 -18.82 -5.28
CA ILE A 6 0.82 -18.55 -5.61
C ILE A 6 0.83 -18.00 -7.03
N GLU A 7 0.33 -18.78 -7.99
CA GLU A 7 0.37 -18.41 -9.43
C GLU A 7 -0.58 -17.26 -9.78
N GLY A 8 -1.55 -16.96 -8.90
CA GLY A 8 -2.53 -15.89 -9.09
C GLY A 8 -3.58 -15.92 -7.99
N ARG A 9 -4.74 -15.28 -8.23
CA ARG A 9 -5.80 -15.11 -7.23
C ARG A 9 -6.19 -16.45 -6.59
N THR A 10 -5.88 -16.61 -5.31
CA THR A 10 -6.01 -17.87 -4.59
C THR A 10 -6.50 -17.64 -3.16
N PHE A 11 -7.45 -18.46 -2.71
CA PHE A 11 -7.94 -18.48 -1.34
C PHE A 11 -7.14 -19.47 -0.49
N VAL A 12 -6.42 -18.96 0.50
CA VAL A 12 -5.52 -19.73 1.38
C VAL A 12 -6.08 -19.77 2.79
N SER A 13 -6.05 -20.95 3.43
CA SER A 13 -6.37 -21.08 4.85
C SER A 13 -5.24 -20.47 5.69
N VAL A 14 -5.56 -19.52 6.55
CA VAL A 14 -4.61 -18.86 7.44
C VAL A 14 -4.91 -19.27 8.89
N PRO A 15 -3.89 -19.63 9.69
CA PRO A 15 -4.10 -19.87 11.11
C PRO A 15 -4.83 -18.70 11.78
N SER A 16 -5.74 -19.00 12.72
CA SER A 16 -6.56 -17.99 13.43
C SER A 16 -7.63 -17.27 12.59
N TYR A 17 -7.88 -17.71 11.35
CA TYR A 17 -8.98 -17.27 10.50
C TYR A 17 -9.93 -18.42 10.17
N LYS A 18 -11.24 -18.18 10.29
CA LYS A 18 -12.28 -19.15 9.93
C LYS A 18 -12.49 -19.23 8.43
N GLU A 19 -12.45 -18.09 7.75
CA GLU A 19 -12.56 -17.99 6.31
C GLU A 19 -11.18 -18.07 5.64
N LYS A 20 -11.15 -18.55 4.41
CA LYS A 20 -9.94 -18.46 3.60
C LYS A 20 -9.67 -16.99 3.24
N VAL A 21 -8.40 -16.62 3.24
CA VAL A 21 -7.93 -15.28 2.90
C VAL A 21 -7.48 -15.28 1.44
N GLU A 22 -7.81 -14.21 0.72
CA GLU A 22 -7.38 -14.03 -0.67
C GLU A 22 -5.95 -13.52 -0.75
N PHE A 23 -5.15 -14.19 -1.57
CA PHE A 23 -3.77 -13.87 -1.94
C PHE A 23 -3.61 -13.91 -3.46
N GLY A 24 -2.46 -13.46 -3.97
CA GLY A 24 -2.19 -13.44 -5.40
C GLY A 24 -3.01 -12.39 -6.14
N VAL A 25 -3.25 -11.25 -5.51
CA VAL A 25 -4.01 -10.12 -6.05
C VAL A 25 -3.12 -8.88 -5.94
N LEU A 26 -2.91 -8.19 -7.05
CA LEU A 26 -2.29 -6.86 -7.09
C LEU A 26 -3.42 -5.83 -7.19
N ALA A 27 -3.64 -5.09 -6.10
CA ALA A 27 -4.64 -4.05 -6.02
C ALA A 27 -4.03 -2.70 -6.40
N GLU A 28 -4.75 -1.91 -7.19
CA GLU A 28 -4.38 -0.58 -7.64
C GLU A 28 -5.30 0.45 -6.97
N PHE A 29 -4.73 1.50 -6.36
CA PHE A 29 -5.47 2.57 -5.69
C PHE A 29 -4.74 3.90 -5.81
N ALA A 30 -5.45 5.02 -5.63
CA ALA A 30 -4.89 6.36 -5.77
C ALA A 30 -4.74 7.09 -4.43
N TYR A 31 -3.64 7.83 -4.31
CA TYR A 31 -3.52 8.95 -3.39
C TYR A 31 -3.80 10.27 -4.10
N LEU A 32 -4.40 11.22 -3.39
CA LEU A 32 -4.63 12.57 -3.91
C LEU A 32 -3.40 13.44 -3.66
N VAL A 33 -2.97 14.20 -4.67
CA VAL A 33 -1.88 15.17 -4.53
C VAL A 33 -2.39 16.37 -3.72
N GLU A 34 -1.66 16.71 -2.66
CA GLU A 34 -1.98 17.80 -1.75
C GLU A 34 -2.06 19.15 -2.48
N GLY A 35 -3.13 19.90 -2.25
CA GLY A 35 -3.34 21.21 -2.88
C GLY A 35 -3.71 21.18 -4.37
N SER A 36 -3.89 19.99 -4.97
CA SER A 36 -4.31 19.85 -6.35
C SER A 36 -5.84 19.83 -6.51
N SER A 37 -6.34 20.12 -7.71
CA SER A 37 -7.75 19.97 -8.08
C SER A 37 -8.13 18.52 -8.40
N GLY A 38 -7.71 17.57 -7.56
CA GLY A 38 -7.99 16.14 -7.72
C GLY A 38 -6.98 15.37 -8.56
N GLU A 39 -5.74 15.83 -8.64
CA GLU A 39 -4.66 15.07 -9.27
C GLU A 39 -4.34 13.83 -8.44
N GLU A 40 -4.23 12.68 -9.10
CA GLU A 40 -4.08 11.37 -8.47
C GLU A 40 -2.72 10.74 -8.78
N LEU A 41 -2.13 10.07 -7.79
CA LEU A 41 -0.98 9.19 -7.94
C LEU A 41 -1.42 7.75 -7.64
N VAL A 42 -1.33 6.87 -8.62
CA VAL A 42 -1.78 5.48 -8.50
C VAL A 42 -0.63 4.57 -8.01
N VAL A 43 -0.95 3.75 -7.02
CA VAL A 43 -0.05 2.78 -6.36
C VAL A 43 -0.61 1.37 -6.52
N ALA A 44 0.28 0.39 -6.67
CA ALA A 44 -0.07 -1.01 -6.81
C ALA A 44 0.59 -1.85 -5.71
N THR A 45 -0.19 -2.69 -5.01
CA THR A 45 0.37 -3.57 -3.97
C THR A 45 -0.46 -4.83 -3.76
N THR A 46 0.20 -5.89 -3.31
CA THR A 46 -0.46 -7.15 -2.88
C THR A 46 -0.87 -7.12 -1.41
N ARG A 47 -0.46 -6.08 -0.67
CA ARG A 47 -0.69 -5.92 0.76
C ARG A 47 -1.34 -4.58 1.05
N ILE A 48 -2.48 -4.29 0.42
CA ILE A 48 -3.13 -2.97 0.54
C ILE A 48 -3.40 -2.53 1.98
N GLU A 49 -3.47 -3.46 2.95
CA GLU A 49 -3.58 -3.11 4.36
C GLU A 49 -2.37 -2.36 4.93
N THR A 50 -1.19 -2.52 4.33
CA THR A 50 0.03 -1.87 4.79
C THR A 50 0.08 -0.40 4.44
N MET A 51 -0.82 0.08 3.56
CA MET A 51 -0.93 1.49 3.19
C MET A 51 -1.06 2.41 4.41
N LEU A 52 -1.64 1.91 5.51
CA LEU A 52 -1.79 2.63 6.78
C LEU A 52 -0.44 3.07 7.40
N GLY A 53 0.64 2.38 7.02
CA GLY A 53 2.01 2.68 7.41
C GLY A 53 2.77 3.57 6.43
N ASP A 54 2.16 4.00 5.31
CA ASP A 54 2.84 4.77 4.27
C ASP A 54 3.35 6.10 4.80
N VAL A 55 4.62 6.38 4.54
CA VAL A 55 5.27 7.64 4.95
C VAL A 55 5.71 8.49 3.77
N ALA A 56 5.79 7.91 2.59
CA ALA A 56 6.14 8.55 1.33
C ALA A 56 5.58 7.72 0.18
N VAL A 57 5.52 8.29 -1.02
CA VAL A 57 5.25 7.56 -2.25
C VAL A 57 6.46 7.71 -3.17
N ALA A 58 7.12 6.61 -3.51
CA ALA A 58 8.26 6.62 -4.41
C ALA A 58 7.79 6.54 -5.87
N VAL A 59 8.39 7.35 -6.74
CA VAL A 59 8.18 7.33 -8.19
C VAL A 59 9.52 7.26 -8.89
N HIS A 60 9.57 6.63 -10.06
CA HIS A 60 10.77 6.65 -10.88
C HIS A 60 10.99 8.08 -11.43
N PRO A 61 12.21 8.65 -11.36
CA PRO A 61 12.48 10.03 -11.80
C PRO A 61 12.13 10.28 -13.28
N ASP A 62 12.29 9.26 -14.11
CA ASP A 62 12.00 9.32 -15.55
C ASP A 62 10.57 8.89 -15.91
N ASP A 63 9.68 8.61 -14.94
CA ASP A 63 8.29 8.26 -15.23
C ASP A 63 7.50 9.52 -15.62
N PRO A 64 7.12 9.69 -16.91
CA PRO A 64 6.45 10.89 -17.37
C PRO A 64 5.05 11.09 -16.78
N ARG A 65 4.48 10.06 -16.13
CA ARG A 65 3.18 10.15 -15.46
C ARG A 65 3.25 10.94 -14.16
N TYR A 66 4.41 10.88 -13.47
CA TYR A 66 4.53 11.37 -12.08
C TYR A 66 5.78 12.19 -11.80
N ASN A 67 6.72 12.34 -12.74
CA ASN A 67 7.96 13.08 -12.50
C ASN A 67 7.72 14.55 -12.08
N HIS A 68 6.65 15.19 -12.57
CA HIS A 68 6.25 16.54 -12.20
C HIS A 68 5.63 16.65 -10.80
N LEU A 69 5.42 15.52 -10.13
CA LEU A 69 4.94 15.42 -8.76
C LEU A 69 6.06 15.26 -7.73
N ILE A 70 7.29 14.97 -8.17
CA ILE A 70 8.44 14.81 -7.27
C ILE A 70 8.64 16.09 -6.44
N GLY A 71 8.77 15.93 -5.13
CA GLY A 71 8.86 17.04 -4.17
C GLY A 71 7.53 17.66 -3.74
N LYS A 72 6.41 17.25 -4.36
CA LYS A 72 5.06 17.49 -3.81
C LYS A 72 4.71 16.44 -2.77
N ASN A 73 3.52 16.55 -2.19
CA ASN A 73 2.99 15.58 -1.25
C ASN A 73 1.68 14.95 -1.74
N CYS A 74 1.42 13.74 -1.27
CA CYS A 74 0.13 13.07 -1.29
C CYS A 74 -0.55 13.14 0.08
N VAL A 75 -1.88 13.15 0.09
CA VAL A 75 -2.69 13.05 1.31
C VAL A 75 -3.12 11.61 1.52
N HIS A 76 -2.83 11.05 2.69
CA HIS A 76 -3.32 9.73 3.06
C HIS A 76 -4.84 9.78 3.33
N PRO A 77 -5.67 8.89 2.75
CA PRO A 77 -7.14 9.01 2.82
C PRO A 77 -7.77 8.60 4.17
N PHE A 78 -6.98 8.08 5.10
CA PHE A 78 -7.48 7.39 6.30
C PHE A 78 -6.77 7.81 7.59
N VAL A 79 -5.52 8.24 7.49
CA VAL A 79 -4.71 8.75 8.59
C VAL A 79 -4.35 10.19 8.25
N GLN A 80 -4.35 11.09 9.23
CA GLN A 80 -4.00 12.49 9.03
C GLN A 80 -2.49 12.63 8.78
N ARG A 81 -2.06 12.33 7.56
CA ARG A 81 -0.66 12.30 7.14
C ARG A 81 -0.51 12.88 5.74
N SER A 82 0.42 13.82 5.61
CA SER A 82 0.96 14.27 4.33
C SER A 82 2.23 13.47 4.04
N MET A 83 2.36 12.95 2.82
CA MET A 83 3.39 11.99 2.42
C MET A 83 4.17 12.55 1.24
N PRO A 84 5.48 12.80 1.36
CA PRO A 84 6.29 13.29 0.25
C PRO A 84 6.32 12.29 -0.90
N ILE A 85 6.33 12.83 -2.12
CA ILE A 85 6.56 12.09 -3.35
C ILE A 85 8.05 12.19 -3.64
N ILE A 86 8.75 11.05 -3.56
CA ILE A 86 10.21 10.97 -3.67
C ILE A 86 10.63 10.30 -4.98
N ALA A 87 11.78 10.68 -5.50
CA ALA A 87 12.36 10.06 -6.69
C ALA A 87 13.25 8.88 -6.29
N ASP A 88 12.97 7.69 -6.79
CA ASP A 88 13.83 6.52 -6.58
C ASP A 88 13.84 5.61 -7.81
N THR A 89 15.02 5.32 -8.34
CA THR A 89 15.21 4.47 -9.54
C THR A 89 14.96 2.99 -9.28
N PHE A 90 14.75 2.58 -8.02
CA PHE A 90 14.29 1.24 -7.67
C PHE A 90 12.86 0.97 -8.18
N VAL A 91 12.04 2.02 -8.31
CA VAL A 91 10.66 1.87 -8.79
C VAL A 91 10.66 1.51 -10.28
N ASP A 92 10.06 0.38 -10.65
CA ASP A 92 9.87 0.04 -12.06
C ASP A 92 8.66 0.78 -12.65
N PRO A 93 8.84 1.72 -13.59
CA PRO A 93 7.73 2.45 -14.20
C PRO A 93 6.74 1.52 -14.93
N ASN A 94 7.14 0.32 -15.37
CA ASN A 94 6.27 -0.62 -16.07
C ASN A 94 5.41 -1.47 -15.12
N PHE A 95 5.87 -1.67 -13.89
CA PHE A 95 5.14 -2.44 -12.87
C PHE A 95 4.21 -1.55 -12.02
N GLY A 96 4.54 -0.25 -11.95
CA GLY A 96 3.86 0.73 -11.10
C GLY A 96 4.65 0.99 -9.82
N THR A 97 4.13 1.85 -8.94
CA THR A 97 4.75 2.10 -7.63
C THR A 97 4.40 0.93 -6.71
N GLY A 98 5.38 0.06 -6.44
CA GLY A 98 5.25 -1.03 -5.48
C GLY A 98 5.42 -0.49 -4.05
N ALA A 99 4.65 -1.03 -3.10
CA ALA A 99 4.75 -0.65 -1.68
C ALA A 99 4.67 -1.87 -0.75
N HIS A 100 5.48 -1.80 0.30
CA HIS A 100 5.71 -2.74 1.40
C HIS A 100 6.21 -4.12 0.98
N ASP A 101 7.52 -4.28 0.87
CA ASP A 101 8.35 -5.49 0.81
C ASP A 101 9.77 -5.20 1.36
N HIS A 102 10.74 -6.10 1.16
CA HIS A 102 12.12 -5.91 1.64
C HIS A 102 12.79 -4.66 1.05
N ASN A 103 12.34 -4.24 -0.13
CA ASN A 103 12.91 -3.15 -0.88
C ASN A 103 12.48 -1.78 -0.31
N ASP A 104 11.31 -1.67 0.33
CA ASP A 104 10.89 -0.41 0.99
C ASP A 104 11.76 -0.05 2.18
N TYR A 105 12.34 -1.05 2.86
CA TYR A 105 13.28 -0.76 3.94
C TYR A 105 14.51 -0.03 3.38
N GLU A 106 15.06 -0.51 2.27
CA GLU A 106 16.22 0.10 1.63
C GLU A 106 15.91 1.50 1.08
N VAL A 107 14.76 1.67 0.41
CA VAL A 107 14.28 2.99 -0.03
C VAL A 107 14.13 3.93 1.17
N GLY A 108 13.51 3.47 2.26
CA GLY A 108 13.34 4.23 3.49
C GLY A 108 14.67 4.68 4.09
N VAL A 109 15.68 3.81 4.12
CA VAL A 109 17.04 4.16 4.58
C VAL A 109 17.68 5.19 3.65
N ARG A 110 17.65 4.98 2.33
CA ARG A 110 18.25 5.91 1.33
C ARG A 110 17.68 7.32 1.43
N HIS A 111 16.37 7.44 1.68
CA HIS A 111 15.66 8.72 1.76
C HIS A 111 15.44 9.21 3.19
N SER A 112 16.03 8.55 4.19
CA SER A 112 15.89 8.91 5.61
C SER A 112 14.43 9.03 6.08
N LEU A 113 13.57 8.12 5.62
CA LEU A 113 12.16 8.08 5.96
C LEU A 113 11.92 7.43 7.33
N PRO A 114 10.88 7.85 8.06
CA PRO A 114 10.51 7.22 9.33
C PRO A 114 9.91 5.83 9.11
N PHE A 115 10.18 4.91 10.02
CA PHE A 115 9.54 3.59 10.02
C PHE A 115 8.37 3.56 10.99
N ILE A 116 7.16 3.37 10.45
CA ILE A 116 5.94 3.27 11.24
C ILE A 116 5.52 1.80 11.33
N ASN A 117 5.59 1.23 12.54
CA ASN A 117 4.95 -0.06 12.77
C ASN A 117 3.43 0.13 12.87
N ILE A 118 2.69 -0.74 12.18
CA ILE A 118 1.22 -0.73 12.14
C ILE A 118 0.60 -2.01 12.68
N LEU A 119 1.39 -3.05 12.97
CA LEU A 119 0.89 -4.35 13.39
C LEU A 119 1.52 -4.77 14.72
N SER A 120 0.69 -5.32 15.61
CA SER A 120 1.18 -6.09 16.75
C SER A 120 1.70 -7.47 16.30
N ASP A 121 2.36 -8.18 17.20
CA ASP A 121 2.84 -9.56 16.97
C ASP A 121 1.69 -10.54 16.65
N ASP A 122 0.48 -10.24 17.13
CA ASP A 122 -0.74 -11.00 16.84
C ASP A 122 -1.39 -10.65 15.49
N GLY A 123 -0.79 -9.74 14.71
CA GLY A 123 -1.31 -9.29 13.42
C GLY A 123 -2.54 -8.38 13.56
N ILE A 124 -2.65 -7.66 14.67
CA ILE A 124 -3.72 -6.69 14.95
C ILE A 124 -3.21 -5.28 14.64
N LEU A 125 -4.02 -4.47 13.98
CA LEU A 125 -3.67 -3.09 13.67
C LEU A 125 -3.57 -2.23 14.93
N LEU A 126 -2.47 -1.49 15.03
CA LEU A 126 -2.15 -0.63 16.16
C LEU A 126 -2.99 0.68 16.14
N PRO A 127 -3.09 1.40 17.27
CA PRO A 127 -3.93 2.61 17.38
C PRO A 127 -3.61 3.73 16.37
N ASN A 128 -2.39 3.78 15.85
CA ASN A 128 -1.94 4.75 14.85
C ASN A 128 -2.48 4.49 13.43
N CYS A 129 -3.27 3.43 13.23
CA CYS A 129 -3.88 3.08 11.94
C CYS A 129 -5.21 3.79 11.64
N GLY A 130 -5.60 4.76 12.47
CA GLY A 130 -6.88 5.46 12.38
C GLY A 130 -8.02 4.67 13.04
N GLU A 131 -9.01 5.40 13.56
CA GLU A 131 -10.10 4.84 14.38
C GLU A 131 -10.92 3.77 13.67
N LYS A 132 -11.03 3.86 12.33
CA LYS A 132 -11.77 2.90 11.51
C LYS A 132 -11.13 1.51 11.47
N PHE A 133 -9.81 1.42 11.65
CA PHE A 133 -9.04 0.20 11.40
C PHE A 133 -8.28 -0.31 12.62
N ALA A 134 -7.98 0.56 13.59
CA ALA A 134 -7.32 0.17 14.83
C ALA A 134 -8.06 -0.99 15.53
N GLY A 135 -7.31 -2.00 15.98
CA GLY A 135 -7.87 -3.19 16.61
C GLY A 135 -8.39 -4.26 15.65
N MET A 136 -8.45 -4.00 14.34
CA MET A 136 -8.80 -5.03 13.35
C MET A 136 -7.63 -5.98 13.10
N LYS A 137 -7.91 -7.26 12.83
CA LYS A 137 -6.89 -8.16 12.30
C LYS A 137 -6.56 -7.80 10.86
N ARG A 138 -5.29 -7.95 10.46
CA ARG A 138 -4.76 -7.49 9.16
C ARG A 138 -5.58 -7.87 7.91
N PHE A 139 -6.10 -9.10 7.82
CA PHE A 139 -6.84 -9.54 6.63
C PHE A 139 -8.30 -9.09 6.62
N ASP A 140 -8.86 -8.78 7.79
CA ASP A 140 -10.17 -8.14 7.90
C ASP A 140 -10.05 -6.66 7.50
N ALA A 141 -8.98 -6.01 7.97
CA ALA A 141 -8.65 -4.65 7.57
C ALA A 141 -8.37 -4.54 6.06
N ARG A 142 -7.71 -5.54 5.45
CA ARG A 142 -7.53 -5.60 3.99
C ARG A 142 -8.84 -5.46 3.22
N LYS A 143 -9.85 -6.27 3.58
CA LYS A 143 -11.18 -6.20 2.96
C LYS A 143 -11.81 -4.82 3.19
N LYS A 144 -11.76 -4.33 4.43
CA LYS A 144 -12.35 -3.04 4.82
C LYS A 144 -11.71 -1.84 4.11
N ILE A 145 -10.39 -1.83 3.95
CA ILE A 145 -9.66 -0.79 3.23
C ILE A 145 -10.11 -0.71 1.77
N VAL A 146 -10.27 -1.85 1.10
CA VAL A 146 -10.78 -1.89 -0.28
C VAL A 146 -12.19 -1.29 -0.36
N GLU A 147 -13.08 -1.62 0.59
CA GLU A 147 -14.42 -1.04 0.66
C GLU A 147 -14.39 0.49 0.84
N GLU A 148 -13.57 0.98 1.76
CA GLU A 148 -13.45 2.42 2.03
C GLU A 148 -12.82 3.16 0.84
N LEU A 149 -11.80 2.59 0.19
CA LEU A 149 -11.21 3.16 -1.03
C LEU A 149 -12.23 3.22 -2.18
N LYS A 150 -13.09 2.19 -2.32
CA LYS A 150 -14.18 2.19 -3.31
C LYS A 150 -15.20 3.28 -3.01
N ALA A 151 -15.59 3.43 -1.74
CA ALA A 151 -16.50 4.49 -1.31
C ALA A 151 -15.95 5.90 -1.58
N LEU A 152 -14.63 6.07 -1.53
CA LEU A 152 -13.93 7.32 -1.87
C LEU A 152 -13.65 7.50 -3.38
N GLY A 153 -13.92 6.49 -4.22
CA GLY A 153 -13.55 6.52 -5.65
C GLY A 153 -12.05 6.39 -5.92
N LEU A 154 -11.26 6.04 -4.91
CA LEU A 154 -9.80 5.94 -4.98
C LEU A 154 -9.33 4.53 -5.35
N TYR A 155 -10.20 3.52 -5.28
CA TYR A 155 -9.87 2.17 -5.75
C TYR A 155 -9.89 2.11 -7.28
N LYS A 156 -8.78 1.69 -7.90
CA LYS A 156 -8.61 1.67 -9.37
C LYS A 156 -8.75 0.27 -9.97
N GLY A 157 -8.84 -0.75 -9.13
CA GLY A 157 -9.11 -2.13 -9.55
C GLY A 157 -8.10 -3.09 -8.95
N ASP A 158 -8.18 -4.34 -9.39
CA ASP A 158 -7.24 -5.37 -9.01
C ASP A 158 -7.14 -6.46 -10.09
N LYS A 159 -5.99 -7.12 -10.14
CA LYS A 159 -5.72 -8.22 -11.05
C LYS A 159 -5.00 -9.37 -10.35
N GLY A 160 -5.14 -10.58 -10.89
CA GLY A 160 -4.36 -11.72 -10.42
C GLY A 160 -2.87 -11.45 -10.58
N HIS A 161 -2.08 -11.81 -9.58
CA HIS A 161 -0.64 -11.58 -9.56
C HIS A 161 0.08 -12.75 -8.90
N GLN A 162 1.16 -13.20 -9.52
CA GLN A 162 1.98 -14.26 -8.98
C GLN A 162 2.74 -13.74 -7.74
N MET A 163 2.72 -14.51 -6.67
CA MET A 163 3.46 -14.23 -5.43
C MET A 163 4.33 -15.43 -5.06
N ILE A 164 5.46 -15.18 -4.41
CA ILE A 164 6.39 -16.20 -3.89
C ILE A 164 6.49 -16.06 -2.37
#